data_AF-A0A8T1U7G6-F1
#
_entry.id   AF-A0A8T1U7G6-F1
#
_cell.length_a   1.000
_cell.length_b   1.000
_cell.length_c   1.000
_cell.angle_alpha   90.00
_cell.angle_beta   90.00
_cell.angle_gamma   90.00
#
_symmetry.space_group_name_H-M   'P 1'
#
loop_
_entity.id
_entity.type
_entity.pdbx_description
1 polymer ?
#
loop_
_entity_poly.entity_id
_entity_poly.type
_entity_poly.pdbx_seq_one_letter_code
_entity_poly.pdbx_strand_id
1 'polypeptide(L)'
;MVDSGASNHLTSHSEGFKIVDDKVTLAVRVADGRTVVARVKGRQRIKALVQSRSGNEVEKGFVVNNVYLVFELPHTLLSVSALWCEGHRVSFCSRSCTISTASGGQAGCIARLDGGVYTVVSARQSNPHQHTTRTLSATALGKTLEMWHHRLGRGRPVGRSSLTTT
;
A
#
# COMPACT_ATOMS: atom_id res chain seq x y z
N MET A 1 -0.86 4.82 1.15
CA MET A 1 -0.57 3.80 2.17
C MET A 1 0.29 2.71 1.55
N VAL A 2 1.31 2.24 2.25
CA VAL A 2 2.07 1.04 1.89
C VAL A 2 1.36 -0.18 2.47
N ASP A 3 1.01 -1.14 1.63
CA ASP A 3 0.08 -2.22 1.97
C ASP A 3 0.59 -3.57 1.46
N SER A 4 0.83 -4.51 2.38
CA SER A 4 1.26 -5.88 2.05
C SER A 4 0.10 -6.79 1.64
N GLY A 5 -1.15 -6.41 1.93
CA GLY A 5 -2.35 -7.15 1.55
C GLY A 5 -2.89 -6.78 0.16
N ALA A 6 -2.39 -5.70 -0.45
CA ALA A 6 -2.76 -5.29 -1.80
C ALA A 6 -1.96 -6.08 -2.84
N SER A 7 -2.65 -6.66 -3.83
CA SER A 7 -2.00 -7.39 -4.93
C SER A 7 -1.48 -6.47 -6.05
N ASN A 8 -2.01 -5.25 -6.15
CA ASN A 8 -1.66 -4.27 -7.18
C ASN A 8 -1.56 -2.87 -6.57
N HIS A 9 -0.88 -1.97 -7.29
CA HIS A 9 -0.96 -0.54 -7.00
C HIS A 9 -2.33 -0.01 -7.40
N LEU A 10 -3.03 0.64 -6.45
CA LEU A 10 -4.35 1.21 -6.68
C LEU A 10 -4.35 2.69 -6.27
N THR A 11 -5.04 3.55 -7.00
CA THR A 11 -5.18 4.97 -6.65
C THR A 11 -6.57 5.46 -7.00
N SER A 12 -7.13 6.37 -6.22
CA SER A 12 -8.31 7.18 -6.58
C SER A 12 -7.94 8.57 -7.08
N HIS A 13 -6.66 8.95 -6.96
CA HIS A 13 -6.17 10.27 -7.33
C HIS A 13 -5.81 10.31 -8.81
N SER A 14 -6.40 11.25 -9.55
CA SER A 14 -6.04 11.54 -10.94
C SER A 14 -4.87 12.52 -11.06
N GLU A 15 -4.60 13.32 -10.02
CA GLU A 15 -3.46 14.25 -10.01
C GLU A 15 -2.14 13.48 -10.15
N GLY A 16 -1.32 13.85 -11.13
CA GLY A 16 -0.05 13.17 -11.40
C GLY A 16 -0.18 11.75 -11.95
N PHE A 17 -1.40 11.30 -12.27
CA PHE A 17 -1.65 10.02 -12.93
C PHE A 17 -1.55 10.18 -14.45
N LYS A 18 -0.75 9.34 -15.09
CA LYS A 18 -0.62 9.27 -16.55
C LYS A 18 -1.14 7.92 -17.03
N ILE A 19 -2.17 7.96 -17.88
CA ILE A 19 -2.73 6.77 -18.52
C ILE A 19 -1.67 6.11 -19.39
N VAL A 20 -1.54 4.79 -19.27
CA VAL A 20 -0.70 3.94 -20.13
C VAL A 20 -1.56 2.94 -20.90
N ASP A 21 -2.63 2.43 -20.28
CA ASP A 21 -3.55 1.48 -20.89
C ASP A 21 -4.97 1.72 -20.34
N ASP A 22 -5.89 2.07 -21.23
CA ASP A 22 -7.31 2.33 -20.96
C ASP A 22 -8.24 1.18 -21.40
N LYS A 23 -7.65 0.04 -21.79
CA LYS A 23 -8.37 -1.17 -22.21
C LYS A 23 -8.30 -2.29 -21.18
N VAL A 24 -7.62 -2.07 -20.05
CA VAL A 24 -7.59 -3.04 -18.96
C VAL A 24 -8.97 -3.23 -18.35
N THR A 25 -9.25 -4.43 -17.85
CA THR A 25 -10.35 -4.68 -16.93
C THR A 25 -9.83 -5.52 -15.80
N LEU A 26 -9.80 -4.95 -14.59
CA LEU A 26 -9.36 -5.65 -13.39
C LEU A 26 -10.46 -5.57 -12.32
N ALA A 27 -11.04 -6.72 -11.98
CA ALA A 27 -11.90 -6.85 -10.82
C ALA A 27 -11.03 -6.94 -9.56
N VAL A 28 -11.24 -6.01 -8.63
CA VAL A 28 -10.49 -5.90 -7.37
C VAL A 28 -11.46 -6.13 -6.23
N ARG A 29 -11.19 -7.14 -5.41
CA ARG A 29 -11.91 -7.35 -4.14
C ARG A 29 -11.25 -6.52 -3.05
N VAL A 30 -11.96 -5.51 -2.56
CA VAL A 30 -11.48 -4.60 -1.52
C VAL A 30 -11.72 -5.19 -0.13
N ALA A 31 -11.13 -4.55 0.89
CA ALA A 31 -11.22 -5.02 2.27
C ALA A 31 -12.67 -5.25 2.67
N ASP A 32 -13.57 -4.29 2.52
CA ASP A 32 -14.99 -4.39 2.95
C ASP A 32 -15.85 -5.45 2.23
N GLY A 33 -15.25 -6.30 1.40
CA GLY A 33 -15.91 -7.42 0.72
C GLY A 33 -16.50 -7.04 -0.64
N ARG A 34 -16.58 -5.75 -0.98
CA ARG A 34 -17.03 -5.31 -2.30
C ARG A 34 -16.02 -5.68 -3.38
N THR A 35 -16.51 -5.78 -4.60
CA THR A 35 -15.69 -5.84 -5.81
C THR A 35 -15.83 -4.51 -6.56
N VAL A 36 -14.70 -3.88 -6.86
CA VAL A 36 -14.60 -2.68 -7.69
C VAL A 36 -13.88 -3.03 -8.99
N VAL A 37 -14.16 -2.32 -10.08
CA VAL A 37 -13.57 -2.61 -11.39
C VAL A 37 -12.70 -1.45 -11.83
N ALA A 38 -11.39 -1.69 -11.95
CA ALA A 38 -10.49 -0.75 -12.58
C ALA A 38 -10.53 -0.93 -14.10
N ARG A 39 -10.69 0.19 -14.82
CA ARG A 39 -10.69 0.22 -16.30
C ARG A 39 -9.48 0.93 -16.90
N VAL A 40 -8.64 1.52 -16.05
CA VAL A 40 -7.49 2.30 -16.50
C VAL A 40 -6.27 1.90 -15.66
N LYS A 41 -5.16 1.69 -16.35
CA LYS A 41 -3.84 1.44 -15.79
C LYS A 41 -2.85 2.49 -16.27
N GLY A 42 -1.94 2.89 -15.39
CA GLY A 42 -1.05 4.02 -15.66
C GLY A 42 0.15 4.08 -14.75
N ARG A 43 0.77 5.25 -14.75
CA ARG A 43 1.86 5.63 -13.86
C ARG A 43 1.38 6.71 -12.92
N GLN A 44 1.65 6.57 -11.63
CA GLN A 44 1.33 7.58 -10.64
C GLN A 44 2.60 8.29 -10.20
N ARG A 45 2.65 9.62 -10.33
CA ARG A 45 3.66 10.44 -9.65
C ARG A 45 3.13 10.83 -8.26
N ILE A 46 3.87 10.46 -7.22
CA ILE A 46 3.57 10.76 -5.82
C ILE A 46 4.63 11.74 -5.33
N LYS A 47 4.22 12.85 -4.71
CA LYS A 47 5.16 13.71 -3.99
C LYS A 47 5.45 13.07 -2.63
N ALA A 48 6.71 12.72 -2.38
CA ALA A 48 7.13 12.04 -1.18
C ALA A 48 8.40 12.68 -0.61
N LEU A 49 8.53 12.65 0.71
CA LEU A 49 9.81 12.90 1.36
C LEU A 49 10.77 11.77 1.04
N VAL A 50 12.01 12.14 0.72
CA VAL A 50 13.12 11.22 0.50
C VAL A 50 14.32 11.69 1.31
N GLN A 51 15.12 10.74 1.78
CA GLN A 51 16.37 11.06 2.45
C GLN A 51 17.44 11.38 1.40
N SER A 52 17.98 12.60 1.47
CA SER A 52 19.12 12.99 0.65
C SER A 52 20.39 12.27 1.11
N ARG A 53 21.45 12.32 0.28
CA ARG A 53 22.78 11.81 0.69
C ARG A 53 23.36 12.54 1.89
N SER A 54 22.93 13.78 2.16
CA SER A 54 23.36 14.57 3.33
C SER A 54 22.51 14.29 4.58
N GLY A 55 21.58 13.32 4.52
CA GLY A 55 20.69 12.97 5.64
C GLY A 55 19.44 13.83 5.77
N ASN A 56 19.32 14.92 4.99
CA ASN A 56 18.17 15.82 5.02
C ASN A 56 16.96 15.21 4.30
N GLU A 57 15.76 15.43 4.81
CA GLU A 57 14.52 15.07 4.11
C GLU A 57 14.17 16.16 3.08
N VAL A 58 13.97 15.76 1.83
CA VAL A 58 13.56 16.65 0.73
C VAL A 58 12.36 16.07 0.01
N GLU A 59 11.44 16.92 -0.46
CA GLU A 59 10.33 16.45 -1.28
C GLU A 59 10.82 16.15 -2.71
N LYS A 60 10.55 14.93 -3.19
CA LYS A 60 10.76 14.54 -4.58
C LYS A 60 9.56 13.78 -5.11
N GLY A 61 9.44 13.76 -6.44
CA GLY A 61 8.45 12.93 -7.11
C GLY A 61 8.93 11.48 -7.21
N PHE A 62 8.21 10.58 -6.56
CA PHE A 62 8.34 9.13 -6.69
C PHE A 62 7.35 8.64 -7.75
N VAL A 63 7.82 7.93 -8.77
CA VAL A 63 6.95 7.39 -9.83
C VAL A 63 6.73 5.91 -9.58
N VAL A 64 5.45 5.52 -9.50
CA VAL A 64 5.01 4.14 -9.38
C VAL A 64 4.39 3.73 -10.71
N ASN A 65 4.79 2.57 -11.22
CA ASN A 65 4.24 2.03 -12.47
C ASN A 65 3.08 1.07 -12.17
N ASN A 66 2.41 0.63 -13.23
CA ASN A 66 1.37 -0.39 -13.16
C ASN A 66 0.25 -0.08 -12.14
N VAL A 67 -0.12 1.19 -12.00
CA VAL A 67 -1.13 1.65 -11.06
C VAL A 67 -2.50 1.64 -11.70
N TYR A 68 -3.47 0.99 -11.05
CA TYR A 68 -4.86 0.99 -11.49
C TYR A 68 -5.63 2.15 -10.85
N LEU A 69 -6.39 2.88 -11.66
CA LEU A 69 -7.26 3.96 -11.21
C LEU A 69 -8.62 3.40 -10.80
N VAL A 70 -9.00 3.65 -9.54
CA VAL A 70 -10.24 3.19 -8.90
C VAL A 70 -10.75 4.33 -8.00
N PHE A 71 -11.72 5.09 -8.48
CA PHE A 71 -12.21 6.30 -7.80
C PHE A 71 -12.95 6.00 -6.48
N GLU A 72 -13.45 4.78 -6.31
CA GLU A 72 -14.18 4.35 -5.11
C GLU A 72 -13.28 4.08 -3.90
N LEU A 73 -11.94 4.18 -4.07
CA LEU A 73 -11.00 3.98 -2.96
C LEU A 73 -10.76 5.27 -2.18
N PRO A 74 -10.75 5.20 -0.83
CA PRO A 74 -10.47 6.37 -0.01
C PRO A 74 -9.01 6.83 -0.10
N HIS A 75 -8.09 5.91 -0.42
CA HIS A 75 -6.65 6.17 -0.41
C HIS A 75 -5.92 5.38 -1.50
N THR A 76 -4.79 5.92 -1.96
CA THR A 76 -3.83 5.19 -2.79
C THR A 76 -3.16 4.07 -2.00
N LEU A 77 -3.11 2.87 -2.57
CA LEU A 77 -2.49 1.68 -2.02
C LEU A 77 -1.25 1.31 -2.82
N LEU A 78 -0.10 1.28 -2.15
CA LEU A 78 1.16 0.81 -2.69
C LEU A 78 1.39 -0.63 -2.25
N SER A 79 1.10 -1.58 -3.14
CA SER A 79 1.38 -3.00 -2.94
C SER A 79 2.87 -3.26 -2.71
N VAL A 80 3.21 -3.88 -1.58
CA VAL A 80 4.60 -4.27 -1.26
C VAL A 80 5.10 -5.32 -2.25
N SER A 81 4.27 -6.29 -2.62
CA SER A 81 4.66 -7.33 -3.59
C SER A 81 4.86 -6.77 -4.98
N ALA A 82 4.01 -5.85 -5.44
CA ALA A 82 4.20 -5.19 -6.74
C ALA A 82 5.47 -4.33 -6.77
N LEU A 83 5.75 -3.56 -5.71
CA LEU A 83 7.01 -2.83 -5.57
C LEU A 83 8.22 -3.77 -5.69
N TRP A 84 8.18 -4.90 -4.99
CA TRP A 84 9.24 -5.90 -5.03
C TRP A 84 9.44 -6.47 -6.44
N CYS A 85 8.36 -6.84 -7.12
CA CYS A 85 8.40 -7.33 -8.51
C CYS A 85 8.93 -6.29 -9.50
N GLU A 86 8.73 -5.00 -9.23
CA GLU A 86 9.30 -3.88 -10.00
C GLU A 86 10.77 -3.59 -9.64
N GLY A 87 11.38 -4.40 -8.76
CA GLY A 87 12.77 -4.29 -8.35
C GLY A 87 13.01 -3.28 -7.22
N HIS A 88 11.96 -2.71 -6.64
CA HIS A 88 12.09 -1.86 -5.47
C HIS A 88 12.38 -2.69 -4.21
N ARG A 89 13.14 -2.10 -3.29
CA ARG A 89 13.32 -2.65 -1.94
C ARG A 89 12.44 -1.88 -0.96
N VAL A 90 11.69 -2.61 -0.14
CA VAL A 90 10.85 -2.04 0.92
C VAL A 90 11.40 -2.48 2.26
N SER A 91 11.81 -1.52 3.09
CA SER A 91 12.38 -1.77 4.42
C SER A 91 11.50 -1.14 5.49
N PHE A 92 11.04 -1.96 6.43
CA PHE A 92 10.24 -1.51 7.57
C PHE A 92 11.11 -1.38 8.82
N CYS A 93 10.98 -0.24 9.51
CA CYS A 93 11.55 0.06 10.82
C CYS A 93 10.42 0.40 11.80
N SER A 94 10.73 0.56 13.09
CA SER A 94 9.72 0.73 14.16
C SER A 94 8.67 1.83 13.91
N ARG A 95 9.02 2.93 13.22
CA ARG A 95 8.10 4.05 12.94
C ARG A 95 8.16 4.57 11.49
N SER A 96 8.84 3.85 10.61
CA SER A 96 9.00 4.28 9.22
C SER A 96 9.14 3.10 8.27
N CYS A 97 8.74 3.31 7.03
CA CYS A 97 8.98 2.42 5.92
C CYS A 97 9.70 3.20 4.83
N THR A 98 10.75 2.62 4.27
CA THR A 98 11.53 3.22 3.18
C THR A 98 11.40 2.35 1.94
N ILE A 99 10.97 2.96 0.84
CA ILE A 99 10.94 2.35 -0.48
C ILE A 99 12.15 2.87 -1.24
N SER A 100 13.05 1.99 -1.66
CA SER A 100 14.25 2.32 -2.43
C SER A 100 14.08 1.93 -3.89
N THR A 101 14.65 2.72 -4.80
CA THR A 101 14.56 2.43 -6.25
C THR A 101 15.46 1.26 -6.64
N ALA A 102 15.09 0.55 -7.70
CA ALA A 102 15.83 -0.60 -8.23
C ALA A 102 17.30 -0.30 -8.57
N SER A 103 17.64 0.96 -8.86
CA SER A 103 19.02 1.43 -9.11
C SER A 103 19.91 1.49 -7.86
N GLY A 104 19.44 1.07 -6.69
CA GLY A 104 20.25 0.80 -5.49
C GLY A 104 20.81 2.01 -4.74
N GLY A 105 20.59 3.25 -5.21
CA GLY A 105 21.34 4.42 -4.71
C GLY A 105 20.57 5.50 -3.94
N GLN A 106 19.24 5.55 -4.00
CA GLN A 106 18.44 6.57 -3.30
C GLN A 106 17.16 5.97 -2.69
N ALA A 107 16.85 6.38 -1.46
CA ALA A 107 15.52 6.23 -0.91
C ALA A 107 14.55 6.96 -1.85
N GLY A 108 13.64 6.21 -2.47
CA GLY A 108 12.65 6.75 -3.42
C GLY A 108 11.45 7.36 -2.71
N CYS A 109 11.12 6.89 -1.51
CA CYS A 109 9.96 7.36 -0.74
C CYS A 109 10.07 6.96 0.74
N ILE A 110 9.72 7.88 1.65
CA ILE A 110 9.55 7.62 3.08
C ILE A 110 8.05 7.59 3.42
N ALA A 111 7.63 6.51 4.06
CA ALA A 111 6.34 6.41 4.73
C ALA A 111 6.56 6.38 6.26
N ARG A 112 5.64 6.97 7.01
CA ARG A 112 5.66 6.99 8.49
C ARG A 112 4.49 6.17 9.02
N LEU A 113 4.70 5.53 10.17
CA LEU A 113 3.64 4.81 10.86
C LEU A 113 2.68 5.82 11.52
N ASP A 114 1.43 5.81 11.10
CA ASP A 114 0.35 6.64 11.64
C ASP A 114 -0.93 5.81 11.72
N GLY A 115 -1.61 5.81 12.88
CA GLY A 115 -2.85 5.03 13.08
C GLY A 115 -2.74 3.53 12.78
N GLY A 116 -1.54 2.93 12.91
CA GLY A 116 -1.28 1.52 12.62
C GLY A 116 -0.98 1.20 11.15
N VAL A 117 -0.86 2.20 10.28
CA VAL A 117 -0.55 2.03 8.86
C VAL A 117 0.61 2.91 8.41
N TYR A 118 1.36 2.46 7.39
CA TYR A 118 2.45 3.25 6.82
C TYR A 118 1.92 4.18 5.73
N THR A 119 1.93 5.48 5.99
CA THR A 119 1.46 6.51 5.05
C THR A 119 2.64 7.25 4.45
N VAL A 120 2.65 7.39 3.11
CA VAL A 120 3.66 8.16 2.38
C VAL A 120 3.52 9.63 2.78
N VAL A 121 4.62 10.23 3.24
CA VAL A 121 4.62 11.62 3.73
C VAL A 121 5.01 12.57 2.60
N SER A 122 4.26 13.66 2.46
CA SER A 122 4.61 14.81 1.61
C SER A 122 4.93 16.04 2.48
N ALA A 123 5.64 17.03 1.94
CA ALA A 123 6.01 18.25 2.68
C ALA A 123 4.79 19.05 3.17
N ARG A 124 3.63 18.90 2.53
CA ARG A 124 2.38 19.50 2.99
C ARG A 124 1.84 18.87 4.27
N GLN A 125 2.13 17.59 4.50
CA GLN A 125 1.66 16.82 5.65
C GLN A 125 2.64 16.81 6.83
N SER A 126 3.88 17.27 6.63
CA SER A 126 4.87 17.43 7.70
C SER A 126 4.66 18.68 8.56
N ASN A 127 3.65 19.52 8.27
CA ASN A 127 3.32 20.69 9.08
C ASN A 127 2.35 20.28 10.21
N PRO A 128 2.76 20.36 11.50
CA PRO A 128 1.99 19.81 12.63
C PRO A 128 0.59 20.39 12.82
N HIS A 129 0.26 21.52 12.15
CA HIS A 129 -1.04 22.17 12.22
C HIS A 129 -2.10 21.63 11.24
N GLN A 130 -1.74 20.71 10.33
CA GLN A 130 -2.67 20.11 9.35
C GLN A 130 -2.79 18.59 9.48
N HIS A 131 -2.46 18.02 10.66
CA HIS A 131 -2.86 16.66 10.98
C HIS A 131 -4.38 16.61 11.17
N THR A 132 -5.13 16.47 10.09
CA THR A 132 -6.44 15.81 10.19
C THR A 132 -6.14 14.37 10.55
N THR A 133 -6.10 14.05 11.84
CA THR A 133 -5.97 12.70 12.36
C THR A 133 -7.13 11.87 11.83
N ARG A 134 -6.95 11.25 10.66
CA ARG A 134 -7.88 10.25 10.14
C ARG A 134 -7.40 8.91 10.66
N THR A 135 -7.60 8.72 11.96
CA THR A 135 -7.54 7.43 12.62
C THR A 135 -8.42 6.48 11.82
N LEU A 136 -7.85 5.39 11.30
CA LEU A 136 -8.67 4.27 10.86
C LEU A 136 -9.52 3.87 12.06
N SER A 137 -10.83 4.05 11.95
CA SER A 137 -11.76 3.68 13.02
C SER A 137 -11.42 2.27 13.52
N ALA A 138 -11.48 2.05 14.84
CA ALA A 138 -11.32 0.73 15.43
C ALA A 138 -12.24 -0.33 14.77
N THR A 139 -13.38 0.09 14.21
CA THR A 139 -14.28 -0.76 13.44
C THR A 139 -13.73 -1.13 12.05
N ALA A 140 -13.04 -0.20 11.38
CA ALA A 140 -12.35 -0.46 10.12
C ALA A 140 -11.12 -1.36 10.34
N LEU A 141 -10.38 -1.16 11.43
CA LEU A 141 -9.31 -2.05 11.87
C LEU A 141 -9.83 -3.43 12.29
N GLY A 142 -10.93 -3.49 13.03
CA GLY A 142 -11.57 -4.74 13.48
C GLY A 142 -12.02 -5.61 12.31
N LYS A 143 -12.73 -5.02 11.33
CA LYS A 143 -13.06 -5.73 10.08
C LYS A 143 -11.80 -6.14 9.32
N THR A 144 -10.80 -5.28 9.21
CA THR A 144 -9.55 -5.59 8.50
C THR A 144 -8.77 -6.72 9.17
N LEU A 145 -8.76 -6.79 10.49
CA LEU A 145 -8.13 -7.85 11.29
C LEU A 145 -8.89 -9.18 11.14
N GLU A 146 -10.21 -9.18 11.24
CA GLU A 146 -11.04 -10.38 10.98
C GLU A 146 -10.83 -10.91 9.55
N MET A 147 -10.74 -10.01 8.57
CA MET A 147 -10.52 -10.37 7.17
C MET A 147 -9.07 -10.81 6.91
N TRP A 148 -8.11 -10.33 7.70
CA TRP A 148 -6.74 -10.85 7.72
C TRP A 148 -6.72 -12.29 8.27
N HIS A 149 -7.41 -12.55 9.39
CA HIS A 149 -7.58 -13.90 9.94
C HIS A 149 -8.26 -14.85 8.95
N HIS A 150 -9.26 -14.38 8.19
CA HIS A 150 -9.90 -15.20 7.16
C HIS A 150 -9.00 -15.52 5.95
N ARG A 151 -8.04 -14.65 5.61
CA ARG A 151 -7.09 -14.90 4.50
C ARG A 151 -6.01 -15.92 4.84
N LEU A 152 -5.51 -15.92 6.08
CA LEU A 152 -4.43 -16.82 6.52
C LEU A 152 -4.94 -18.06 7.28
N GLY A 153 -6.17 -18.04 7.82
CA GLY A 153 -6.70 -19.06 8.71
C GLY A 153 -7.27 -20.32 8.05
N ARG A 154 -7.16 -20.52 6.73
CA ARG A 154 -7.55 -21.80 6.10
C ARG A 154 -6.41 -22.84 6.12
N GLY A 155 -5.80 -23.05 7.27
CA GLY A 155 -5.25 -24.37 7.59
C GLY A 155 -6.41 -25.23 8.08
N ARG A 156 -7.04 -26.04 7.21
CA ARG A 156 -7.87 -27.13 7.74
C ARG A 156 -6.95 -27.98 8.62
N PRO A 157 -7.28 -28.28 9.88
CA PRO A 157 -6.68 -29.42 10.55
C PRO A 157 -7.03 -30.62 9.67
N VAL A 158 -6.01 -31.27 9.09
CA VAL A 158 -6.16 -32.65 8.63
C VAL A 158 -6.68 -33.42 9.83
N GLY A 159 -7.84 -34.04 9.67
CA GLY A 159 -8.51 -34.75 10.75
C GLY A 159 -7.54 -35.69 11.45
N ARG A 160 -7.44 -35.58 12.78
CA ARG A 160 -6.91 -36.67 13.61
C ARG A 160 -7.82 -37.87 13.37
N SER A 161 -7.35 -38.83 12.59
CA SER A 161 -7.91 -40.18 12.61
C SER A 161 -7.63 -40.74 14.00
N SER A 162 -8.69 -41.06 14.71
CA SER A 162 -8.64 -41.80 15.97
C SER A 162 -7.98 -43.15 15.71
N LEU A 163 -6.81 -43.37 16.32
CA LEU A 163 -6.25 -44.71 16.47
C LEU A 163 -6.95 -45.35 17.67
N THR A 164 -7.91 -46.23 17.40
CA THR A 164 -8.38 -47.22 18.37
C THR A 164 -7.32 -48.31 18.49
N THR A 165 -6.66 -48.36 19.65
CA THR A 165 -5.83 -49.50 20.06
C THR A 165 -6.77 -50.64 20.46
N THR A 166 -6.55 -51.83 19.89
CA THR A 166 -7.05 -53.11 20.42
C THR A 166 -5.83 -53.89 20.89
#